data_AF-A0A7V0S5T3-F1
#
_entry.id   AF-A0A7V0S5T3-F1
#
_cell.length_a   1.000
_cell.length_b   1.000
_cell.length_c   1.000
_cell.angle_alpha   90.00
_cell.angle_beta   90.00
_cell.angle_gamma   90.00
#
_symmetry.space_group_name_H-M   'P 1'
#
loop_
_entity.id
_entity.type
_entity.pdbx_description
1 polymer ?
#
loop_
_entity_poly.entity_id
_entity_poly.type
_entity_poly.pdbx_seq_one_letter_code
_entity_poly.pdbx_strand_id
1 'polypeptide(L)'
;MQNIFNYLMNPELPISHTGDEVPIIAGQKSRKVHKFDALWRLNPGIHTILRDSGNVIIARKKLFEYLHIREENILNSSDCYHPLERAIILEAITTFKIIISKSSEKEAGISNLEMLYKLSQDKQVDVSEGFILEFAHLFRAIEGRSNVYSHSEELDEGLNFQQK
;
A
#
# COMPACT_ATOMS: atom_id res chain seq x y z
N MET A 1 -40.67 59.75 26.18
CA MET A 1 -39.66 58.67 26.00
C MET A 1 -40.05 57.91 24.73
N GLN A 2 -39.67 58.39 23.56
CA GLN A 2 -38.39 58.24 22.86
C GLN A 2 -38.18 56.82 22.26
N ASN A 3 -38.45 56.78 20.96
CA ASN A 3 -37.80 55.99 19.90
C ASN A 3 -38.06 54.48 19.77
N ILE A 4 -39.23 54.21 19.19
CA ILE A 4 -39.46 53.30 18.05
C ILE A 4 -39.41 54.12 16.72
N PHE A 5 -38.57 55.15 16.61
CA PHE A 5 -38.59 56.05 15.44
C PHE A 5 -37.45 55.71 14.49
N ASN A 6 -37.83 55.29 13.28
CA ASN A 6 -37.01 55.15 12.07
C ASN A 6 -36.50 53.77 11.65
N TYR A 7 -37.25 52.69 11.92
CA TYR A 7 -37.20 51.51 11.03
C TYR A 7 -38.57 51.07 10.49
N LEU A 8 -39.58 51.96 10.57
CA LEU A 8 -40.93 51.77 10.04
C LEU A 8 -41.26 52.75 8.89
N MET A 9 -40.34 52.99 7.97
CA MET A 9 -40.65 53.62 6.68
C MET A 9 -39.60 53.24 5.62
N ASN A 10 -39.68 52.01 5.08
CA ASN A 10 -39.70 51.85 3.63
C ASN A 10 -40.16 50.43 3.24
N PRO A 11 -41.18 50.30 2.38
CA PRO A 11 -41.79 49.03 2.01
C PRO A 11 -41.13 48.50 0.73
N GLU A 12 -40.45 47.37 0.81
CA GLU A 12 -40.32 46.39 -0.28
C GLU A 12 -39.62 45.15 0.27
N LEU A 13 -40.43 44.28 0.89
CA LEU A 13 -40.14 42.85 0.84
C LEU A 13 -40.61 42.35 -0.54
N PRO A 14 -39.98 41.28 -1.04
CA PRO A 14 -40.65 40.02 -0.84
C PRO A 14 -39.74 39.01 -0.13
N ILE A 15 -40.28 38.49 0.97
CA ILE A 15 -39.88 37.22 1.55
C ILE A 15 -40.31 36.15 0.56
N SER A 16 -39.37 35.38 0.02
CA SER A 16 -39.69 34.04 -0.52
C SER A 16 -39.04 33.00 0.38
N HIS A 17 -39.89 32.48 1.26
CA HIS A 17 -40.00 31.09 1.70
C HIS A 17 -38.80 30.14 1.60
N THR A 18 -38.61 29.46 2.74
CA THR A 18 -38.16 28.07 2.96
C THR A 18 -36.67 27.75 2.95
N GLY A 19 -36.19 27.35 4.14
CA GLY A 19 -35.18 26.30 4.31
C GLY A 19 -33.83 26.81 4.79
N ASP A 20 -33.49 26.51 6.03
CA ASP A 20 -32.20 26.82 6.65
C ASP A 20 -31.04 26.14 5.89
N GLU A 21 -30.33 26.90 5.06
CA GLU A 21 -29.02 26.50 4.55
C GLU A 21 -27.93 26.90 5.56
N VAL A 22 -27.43 25.91 6.28
CA VAL A 22 -26.15 25.98 7.00
C VAL A 22 -25.04 26.19 5.96
N PRO A 23 -24.07 27.11 6.17
CA PRO A 23 -22.98 27.30 5.23
C PRO A 23 -22.12 26.04 5.15
N ILE A 24 -22.19 25.33 4.02
CA ILE A 24 -21.29 24.22 3.71
C ILE A 24 -19.90 24.83 3.46
N ILE A 25 -18.97 24.56 4.37
CA ILE A 25 -17.56 24.94 4.26
C ILE A 25 -16.99 24.32 2.98
N ALA A 26 -16.55 25.21 2.09
CA ALA A 26 -15.95 24.87 0.81
C ALA A 26 -14.74 23.94 0.96
N GLY A 27 -14.70 22.90 0.12
CA GLY A 27 -13.43 22.40 -0.41
C GLY A 27 -12.77 21.20 0.26
N GLN A 28 -13.52 20.17 0.65
CA GLN A 28 -12.91 18.83 0.69
C GLN A 28 -12.82 18.30 -0.75
N LYS A 29 -11.69 18.57 -1.43
CA LYS A 29 -11.32 17.85 -2.65
C LYS A 29 -11.44 16.36 -2.33
N SER A 30 -12.37 15.65 -2.96
CA SER A 30 -12.37 14.19 -2.98
C SER A 30 -11.00 13.73 -3.47
N ARG A 31 -10.12 13.35 -2.55
CA ARG A 31 -8.84 12.75 -2.88
C ARG A 31 -9.20 11.47 -3.61
N LYS A 32 -8.95 11.41 -4.93
CA LYS A 32 -9.07 10.15 -5.68
C LYS A 32 -8.15 9.16 -4.98
N VAL A 33 -8.73 8.25 -4.20
CA VAL A 33 -7.98 7.15 -3.59
C VAL A 33 -7.59 6.26 -4.76
N HIS A 34 -6.30 6.13 -5.05
CA HIS A 34 -5.88 5.22 -6.10
C HIS A 34 -6.20 3.80 -5.62
N LYS A 35 -6.83 3.01 -6.48
CA LYS A 35 -7.35 1.67 -6.16
C LYS A 35 -6.30 0.74 -5.51
N PHE A 36 -5.02 1.04 -5.69
CA PHE A 36 -3.88 0.24 -5.24
C PHE A 36 -2.95 0.96 -4.26
N ASP A 37 -3.35 2.09 -3.67
CA ASP A 37 -2.54 2.81 -2.69
C ASP A 37 -2.09 1.91 -1.53
N ALA A 38 -2.97 1.00 -1.09
CA ALA A 38 -2.66 0.04 -0.04
C ALA A 38 -1.50 -0.90 -0.42
N LEU A 39 -1.44 -1.37 -1.66
CA LEU A 39 -0.36 -2.23 -2.18
C LEU A 39 0.99 -1.52 -2.08
N TRP A 40 1.05 -0.27 -2.57
CA TRP A 40 2.29 0.49 -2.63
C TRP A 40 2.81 0.93 -1.26
N ARG A 41 1.93 1.08 -0.27
CA ARG A 41 2.33 1.34 1.12
C ARG A 41 3.01 0.14 1.79
N LEU A 42 2.79 -1.08 1.29
CA LEU A 42 3.42 -2.28 1.83
C LEU A 42 4.89 -2.35 1.46
N ASN A 43 5.28 -1.86 0.29
CA ASN A 43 6.70 -1.68 -0.07
C ASN A 43 6.88 -0.43 -0.96
N PRO A 44 7.13 0.74 -0.34
CA PRO A 44 7.33 1.99 -1.07
C PRO A 44 8.58 1.99 -1.96
N GLY A 45 9.59 1.18 -1.62
CA GLY A 45 10.82 1.05 -2.41
C GLY A 45 10.54 0.47 -3.79
N ILE A 46 9.80 -0.64 -3.83
CA ILE A 46 9.35 -1.27 -5.09
C ILE A 46 8.49 -0.29 -5.90
N HIS A 47 7.54 0.41 -5.27
CA HIS A 47 6.70 1.38 -5.97
C HIS A 47 7.53 2.50 -6.59
N THR A 48 8.48 3.08 -5.85
CA THR A 48 9.37 4.14 -6.35
C THR A 48 10.20 3.66 -7.53
N ILE A 49 10.77 2.45 -7.44
CA ILE A 49 11.55 1.86 -8.53
C ILE A 49 10.70 1.71 -9.80
N LEU A 50 9.48 1.20 -9.67
CA LEU A 50 8.58 1.01 -10.81
C LEU A 50 8.14 2.35 -11.40
N ARG A 51 7.79 3.32 -10.55
CA ARG A 51 7.28 4.64 -10.95
C ARG A 51 8.33 5.51 -11.64
N ASP A 52 9.56 5.46 -11.15
CA ASP A 52 10.66 6.31 -11.65
C ASP A 52 11.48 5.65 -12.77
N SER A 53 11.15 4.42 -13.14
CA SER A 53 11.80 3.74 -14.26
C SER A 53 11.18 4.19 -15.59
N GLY A 54 12.02 4.52 -16.57
CA GLY A 54 11.52 4.95 -17.89
C GLY A 54 10.92 3.82 -18.74
N ASN A 55 11.22 2.55 -18.41
CA ASN A 55 10.66 1.36 -19.04
C ASN A 55 10.87 0.13 -18.16
N VAL A 56 10.22 -1.00 -18.50
CA VAL A 56 10.25 -2.19 -17.64
C VAL A 56 11.57 -2.96 -17.71
N ILE A 57 12.41 -2.73 -18.71
CA ILE A 57 13.78 -3.28 -18.74
C ILE A 57 14.61 -2.63 -17.64
N ILE A 58 14.55 -1.30 -17.54
CA ILE A 58 15.20 -0.53 -16.47
C ILE A 58 14.61 -0.89 -15.10
N ALA A 59 13.29 -0.97 -15.00
CA ALA A 59 12.61 -1.34 -13.77
C ALA A 59 13.06 -2.72 -13.26
N ARG A 60 13.14 -3.71 -14.16
CA ARG A 60 13.63 -5.05 -13.83
C ARG A 60 15.03 -5.00 -13.24
N LYS A 61 15.97 -4.33 -13.91
CA LYS A 61 17.36 -4.22 -13.43
C LYS A 61 17.40 -3.61 -12.01
N LYS A 62 16.71 -2.50 -11.80
CA LYS A 62 16.67 -1.81 -10.50
C LYS A 62 16.00 -2.65 -9.41
N LEU A 63 14.95 -3.41 -9.73
CA LEU A 63 14.32 -4.31 -8.77
C LEU A 63 15.25 -5.46 -8.38
N PHE A 64 15.98 -6.06 -9.33
CA PHE A 64 16.98 -7.09 -9.01
C PHE A 64 18.06 -6.54 -8.08
N GLU A 65 18.55 -5.32 -8.32
CA GLU A 65 19.52 -4.66 -7.46
C GLU A 65 18.96 -4.39 -6.06
N TYR A 66 17.76 -3.81 -5.96
CA TYR A 66 17.07 -3.58 -4.69
C TYR A 66 16.89 -4.89 -3.89
N LEU A 67 16.44 -5.96 -4.54
CA LEU A 67 16.22 -7.26 -3.91
C LEU A 67 17.54 -7.91 -3.48
N HIS A 68 18.61 -7.73 -4.26
CA HIS A 68 19.94 -8.23 -3.91
C HIS A 68 20.51 -7.53 -2.67
N ILE A 69 20.44 -6.20 -2.62
CA ILE A 69 20.87 -5.43 -1.45
C ILE A 69 20.05 -5.83 -0.21
N ARG A 70 18.72 -6.01 -0.37
CA ARG A 70 17.86 -6.45 0.73
C ARG A 70 18.26 -7.84 1.23
N GLU A 71 18.48 -8.79 0.32
CA GLU A 71 18.93 -10.14 0.63
C GLU A 71 20.28 -10.14 1.37
N GLU A 72 21.26 -9.38 0.89
CA GLU A 72 22.56 -9.22 1.54
C GLU A 72 22.43 -8.67 2.96
N ASN A 73 21.60 -7.63 3.16
CA ASN A 73 21.35 -7.08 4.49
C ASN A 73 20.73 -8.13 5.43
N ILE A 74 19.77 -8.91 4.95
CA ILE A 74 19.13 -9.96 5.74
C ILE A 74 20.11 -11.09 6.07
N LEU A 75 20.99 -11.43 5.13
CA LEU A 75 21.97 -12.49 5.33
C LEU A 75 23.04 -12.11 6.36
N ASN A 76 23.48 -10.85 6.35
CA ASN A 76 24.57 -10.35 7.18
C ASN A 76 24.12 -9.70 8.50
N SER A 77 22.82 -9.50 8.72
CA SER A 77 22.29 -8.98 10.00
C SER A 77 21.93 -10.14 10.93
N SER A 78 22.57 -10.24 12.09
CA SER A 78 22.34 -11.31 13.08
C SER A 78 21.08 -11.09 13.92
N ASP A 79 20.68 -9.84 14.18
CA ASP A 79 19.76 -9.53 15.30
C ASP A 79 18.47 -8.81 14.88
N CYS A 80 18.20 -8.64 13.58
CA CYS A 80 17.06 -7.83 13.12
C CYS A 80 15.74 -8.59 12.97
N TYR A 81 15.77 -9.91 12.81
CA TYR A 81 14.57 -10.73 12.55
C TYR A 81 14.67 -12.09 13.22
N HIS A 82 13.53 -12.61 13.68
CA HIS A 82 13.41 -13.99 14.12
C HIS A 82 13.82 -14.96 12.99
N PRO A 83 14.50 -16.10 13.27
CA PRO A 83 14.98 -17.03 12.23
C PRO A 83 13.94 -17.45 11.19
N LEU A 84 12.68 -17.69 11.62
CA LEU A 84 11.60 -18.04 10.70
C LEU A 84 11.17 -16.86 9.81
N GLU A 85 11.07 -15.64 10.37
CA GLU A 85 10.76 -14.44 9.58
C GLU A 85 11.87 -14.21 8.54
N ARG A 86 13.14 -14.41 8.95
CA ARG A 86 14.30 -14.34 8.05
C ARG A 86 14.18 -15.32 6.89
N ALA A 87 13.78 -16.56 7.15
CA ALA A 87 13.55 -17.55 6.08
C ALA A 87 12.43 -17.10 5.12
N ILE A 88 11.34 -16.55 5.65
CA ILE A 88 10.21 -16.05 4.86
C ILE A 88 10.64 -14.86 3.98
N ILE A 89 11.43 -13.93 4.50
CA ILE A 89 11.93 -12.78 3.73
C ILE A 89 12.77 -13.27 2.55
N LEU A 90 13.72 -14.20 2.79
CA LEU A 90 14.61 -14.72 1.75
C LEU A 90 13.85 -15.50 0.67
N GLU A 91 12.85 -16.29 1.07
CA GLU A 91 11.99 -17.01 0.12
C GLU A 91 11.13 -16.04 -0.70
N ALA A 92 10.56 -15.01 -0.06
CA ALA A 92 9.78 -13.97 -0.75
C ALA A 92 10.63 -13.20 -1.76
N ILE A 93 11.88 -12.87 -1.42
CA ILE A 93 12.83 -12.23 -2.35
C ILE A 93 13.10 -13.15 -3.55
N THR A 94 13.39 -14.43 -3.30
CA THR A 94 13.65 -15.42 -4.36
C THR A 94 12.44 -15.59 -5.26
N THR A 95 11.25 -15.76 -4.67
CA THR A 95 9.98 -15.86 -5.39
C THR A 95 9.76 -14.63 -6.27
N PHE A 96 9.96 -13.43 -5.74
CA PHE A 96 9.74 -12.21 -6.52
C PHE A 96 10.75 -12.08 -7.69
N LYS A 97 12.02 -12.41 -7.47
CA LYS A 97 13.04 -12.46 -8.55
C LYS A 97 12.63 -13.42 -9.67
N ILE A 98 12.07 -14.59 -9.34
CA ILE A 98 11.57 -15.57 -10.32
C ILE A 98 10.38 -14.99 -11.09
N ILE A 99 9.38 -14.45 -10.39
CA ILE A 99 8.16 -13.86 -10.98
C ILE A 99 8.47 -12.79 -12.02
N ILE A 100 9.46 -11.92 -11.75
CA ILE A 100 9.86 -10.83 -12.66
C ILE A 100 10.96 -11.24 -13.66
N SER A 101 11.39 -12.50 -13.64
CA SER A 101 12.45 -12.98 -14.52
C SER A 101 11.94 -13.10 -15.95
N LYS A 102 12.79 -12.75 -16.93
CA LYS A 102 12.41 -12.83 -18.36
C LYS A 102 12.09 -14.27 -18.79
N SER A 103 12.76 -15.27 -18.22
CA SER A 103 12.51 -16.68 -18.59
C SER A 103 11.16 -17.12 -18.10
N SER A 104 10.87 -16.90 -16.81
CA SER A 104 9.59 -17.29 -16.20
C SER A 104 8.41 -16.58 -16.86
N GLU A 105 8.54 -15.28 -17.17
CA GLU A 105 7.48 -14.55 -17.88
C GLU A 105 7.29 -15.06 -19.33
N LYS A 106 8.38 -15.45 -20.01
CA LYS A 106 8.30 -16.04 -21.35
C LYS A 106 7.60 -17.40 -21.32
N GLU A 107 7.89 -18.23 -20.33
CA GLU A 107 7.28 -19.54 -20.15
C GLU A 107 5.79 -19.43 -19.77
N ALA A 108 5.45 -18.48 -18.89
CA ALA A 108 4.07 -18.23 -18.48
C ALA A 108 3.23 -17.50 -19.55
N GLY A 109 3.87 -16.88 -20.55
CA GLY A 109 3.19 -16.10 -21.60
C GLY A 109 2.62 -14.76 -21.12
N ILE A 110 2.94 -14.35 -19.90
CA ILE A 110 2.44 -13.14 -19.25
C ILE A 110 3.58 -12.44 -18.51
N SER A 111 3.61 -11.10 -18.56
CA SER A 111 4.58 -10.31 -17.81
C SER A 111 3.94 -9.66 -16.59
N ASN A 112 4.16 -10.29 -15.44
CA ASN A 112 3.78 -9.74 -14.15
C ASN A 112 4.46 -8.40 -13.88
N LEU A 113 5.73 -8.25 -14.30
CA LEU A 113 6.42 -6.99 -14.14
C LEU A 113 5.82 -5.87 -15.00
N GLU A 114 5.41 -6.16 -16.23
CA GLU A 114 4.73 -5.18 -17.09
C GLU A 114 3.41 -4.72 -16.47
N MET A 115 2.65 -5.64 -15.88
CA MET A 115 1.41 -5.32 -15.17
C MET A 115 1.67 -4.41 -13.97
N LEU A 116 2.59 -4.79 -13.08
CA LEU A 116 2.99 -3.98 -11.93
C LEU A 116 3.52 -2.60 -12.35
N TYR A 117 4.33 -2.55 -13.41
CA TYR A 117 4.85 -1.30 -13.95
C TYR A 117 3.72 -0.40 -14.43
N LYS A 118 2.81 -0.89 -15.27
CA LYS A 118 1.65 -0.11 -15.73
C LYS A 118 0.77 0.36 -14.57
N LEU A 119 0.54 -0.51 -13.58
CA LEU A 119 -0.20 -0.18 -12.37
C LEU A 119 0.45 0.96 -11.57
N SER A 120 1.78 0.96 -11.44
CA SER A 120 2.53 2.03 -10.75
C SER A 120 2.48 3.39 -11.47
N GLN A 121 2.19 3.37 -12.78
CA GLN A 121 2.05 4.54 -13.64
C GLN A 121 0.59 5.01 -13.74
N ASP A 122 -0.29 4.52 -12.87
CA ASP A 122 -1.73 4.80 -12.85
C ASP A 122 -2.44 4.48 -14.18
N LYS A 123 -1.87 3.57 -14.99
CA LYS A 123 -2.49 3.09 -16.22
C LYS A 123 -3.55 2.05 -15.89
N GLN A 124 -4.63 2.06 -16.68
CA GLN A 124 -5.64 1.01 -16.57
C GLN A 124 -5.06 -0.32 -17.05
N VAL A 125 -5.08 -1.31 -16.16
CA VAL A 125 -4.71 -2.70 -16.41
C VAL A 125 -5.82 -3.56 -15.82
N ASP A 126 -6.22 -4.59 -16.56
CA ASP A 126 -7.13 -5.60 -16.04
C ASP A 126 -6.33 -6.58 -15.18
N VAL A 127 -6.55 -6.50 -13.86
CA VAL A 127 -5.92 -7.38 -12.87
C VAL A 127 -7.00 -7.84 -11.89
N SER A 128 -6.95 -9.12 -11.54
CA SER A 128 -7.87 -9.69 -10.56
C SER A 128 -7.56 -9.17 -9.17
N GLU A 129 -8.55 -9.27 -8.27
CA GLU A 129 -8.33 -9.00 -6.85
C GLU A 129 -7.27 -9.94 -6.26
N GLY A 130 -7.29 -11.22 -6.65
CA GLY A 130 -6.31 -12.22 -6.23
C GLY A 130 -4.87 -11.82 -6.57
N PHE A 131 -4.64 -11.30 -7.79
CA PHE A 131 -3.32 -10.78 -8.19
C PHE A 131 -2.82 -9.69 -7.24
N ILE A 132 -3.67 -8.73 -6.88
CA ILE A 132 -3.30 -7.64 -5.97
C ILE A 132 -3.01 -8.16 -4.57
N LEU A 133 -3.81 -9.11 -4.09
CA LEU A 133 -3.62 -9.73 -2.77
C LEU A 133 -2.31 -10.52 -2.71
N GLU A 134 -1.97 -11.28 -3.75
CA GLU A 134 -0.72 -12.03 -3.85
C GLU A 134 0.50 -11.09 -3.76
N PHE A 135 0.51 -10.00 -4.53
CA PHE A 135 1.60 -9.02 -4.45
C PHE A 135 1.60 -8.25 -3.13
N ALA A 136 0.43 -7.99 -2.53
CA ALA A 136 0.36 -7.39 -1.20
C ALA A 136 1.05 -8.27 -0.15
N HIS A 137 0.74 -9.57 -0.13
CA HIS A 137 1.39 -10.52 0.77
C HIS A 137 2.89 -10.66 0.49
N LEU A 138 3.28 -10.74 -0.78
CA LEU A 138 4.68 -10.83 -1.19
C LEU A 138 5.49 -9.60 -0.76
N PHE A 139 4.98 -8.39 -1.00
CA PHE A 139 5.63 -7.14 -0.61
C PHE A 139 5.74 -7.01 0.91
N ARG A 140 4.69 -7.42 1.64
CA ARG A 140 4.70 -7.46 3.10
C ARG A 140 5.76 -8.42 3.64
N ALA A 141 5.93 -9.58 3.00
CA ALA A 141 6.93 -10.57 3.37
C ALA A 141 8.37 -10.06 3.10
N ILE A 142 8.63 -9.40 1.97
CA ILE A 142 9.95 -8.81 1.66
C ILE A 142 10.37 -7.77 2.70
N GLU A 143 9.42 -6.98 3.21
CA GLU A 143 9.65 -6.00 4.28
C GLU A 143 9.84 -6.64 5.67
N GLY A 144 9.71 -7.96 5.81
CA GLY A 144 9.81 -8.66 7.10
C GLY A 144 8.63 -8.39 8.03
N ARG A 145 7.44 -8.22 7.45
CA ARG A 145 6.19 -7.98 8.17
C ARG A 145 5.19 -9.10 7.91
N SER A 146 5.67 -10.34 7.70
CA SER A 146 4.81 -11.47 7.36
C SER A 146 3.80 -11.80 8.47
N ASN A 147 4.09 -11.38 9.71
CA ASN A 147 3.20 -11.41 10.88
C ASN A 147 2.96 -12.81 11.46
N VAL A 148 3.87 -13.77 11.20
CA VAL A 148 3.72 -15.18 11.64
C VAL A 148 3.67 -15.33 13.17
N TYR A 149 4.23 -14.37 13.92
CA TYR A 149 4.24 -14.36 15.40
C TYR A 149 3.15 -13.50 16.06
N SER A 150 2.28 -12.85 15.29
CA SER A 150 1.27 -11.93 15.86
C SER A 150 0.16 -12.59 16.67
N HIS A 151 0.20 -13.91 16.86
CA HIS A 151 -0.74 -14.66 17.69
C HIS A 151 -0.03 -15.54 18.75
N SER A 152 1.29 -15.44 18.91
CA SER A 152 2.06 -16.32 19.80
C SER A 152 2.59 -15.64 21.07
N GLU A 153 2.48 -14.32 21.22
CA GLU A 153 2.84 -13.64 22.48
C GLU A 153 1.92 -14.04 23.65
N GLU A 154 0.76 -14.66 23.38
CA GLU A 154 -0.11 -15.27 24.40
C GLU A 154 0.32 -16.69 24.82
N LEU A 155 1.31 -17.31 24.17
CA LEU A 155 1.71 -18.70 24.43
C LEU A 155 3.01 -18.85 25.23
N ASP A 156 3.58 -17.75 25.72
CA ASP A 156 4.77 -17.74 26.59
C ASP A 156 4.45 -17.97 28.08
N GLU A 157 3.19 -18.26 28.45
CA GLU A 157 2.89 -18.92 29.72
C GLU A 157 3.25 -20.40 29.62
N GLY A 158 4.51 -20.69 29.91
CA GLY A 158 5.16 -21.98 29.65
C GLY A 158 4.40 -23.23 30.12
N LEU A 159 4.54 -24.30 29.34
CA LEU A 159 4.18 -25.66 29.74
C LEU A 159 5.00 -26.05 30.98
N ASN A 160 4.40 -25.89 32.15
CA ASN A 160 4.97 -26.26 33.43
C ASN A 160 4.91 -27.79 33.60
N PHE A 161 5.89 -28.49 33.02
CA PHE A 161 6.08 -29.93 33.28
C PHE A 161 6.69 -30.11 34.67
N GLN A 162 5.84 -30.06 35.70
CA GLN A 162 6.22 -30.58 37.01
C GLN A 162 6.33 -32.11 36.91
N GLN A 163 7.58 -32.58 36.94
CA GLN A 163 7.94 -33.98 37.07
C GLN A 163 7.44 -34.50 38.43
N LYS A 164 6.76 -35.64 38.42
CA LYS A 164 6.30 -36.35 39.61
C LYS A 164 6.96 -37.71 39.68
#